data_AF-A0A3E0QAM2-F1
#
_entry.id   AF-A0A3E0QAM2-F1
#
_cell.length_a   1.000
_cell.length_b   1.000
_cell.length_c   1.000
_cell.angle_alpha   90.00
_cell.angle_beta   90.00
_cell.angle_gamma   90.00
#
_symmetry.space_group_name_H-M   'P 1'
#
loop_
_entity.id
_entity.type
_entity.pdbx_description
1 polymer ?
#
loop_
_entity_poly.entity_id
_entity_poly.type
_entity_poly.pdbx_seq_one_letter_code
_entity_poly.pdbx_strand_id
1 'polypeptide(L)'
;MRHSSLFTVRALTALAIIAGSANAADQRSGWYTSFETAQAEAKRLNRPMLLHFYADWCGPCRQMEQKVLHRETVLAELRTSVIAVKINVDRAPALAARYNVDSLPMDVYIEPDGRSLMVATGYRDSGEYISGVRRAATRYSDLVAERSPPKASDAKPEIPETMLVGDEQSPMMRGYCPVTLWKNRKWEKGSSQFSYEYRGQTFMMASAEALEAFEENPGRYAPQYLGCDPVVVYQSDRAVLGSTKFGAFYDDQLYLFVTDDNRQSFKSDPDRYIRTRVVLNLDEVERVVR
;
A
#
# COMPACT_ATOMS: atom_id res chain seq x y z
N MET A 1 73.72 23.10 -8.75
CA MET A 1 72.53 23.99 -8.75
C MET A 1 71.58 23.42 -9.81
N ARG A 2 70.75 22.42 -9.51
CA ARG A 2 69.32 22.51 -9.08
C ARG A 2 68.56 23.66 -9.75
N HIS A 3 67.53 23.39 -10.56
CA HIS A 3 66.16 23.23 -10.06
C HIS A 3 65.21 22.63 -11.12
N SER A 4 64.36 21.72 -10.67
CA SER A 4 63.37 20.94 -11.41
C SER A 4 62.07 21.74 -11.66
N SER A 5 61.43 21.49 -12.80
CA SER A 5 60.16 22.09 -13.21
C SER A 5 58.94 21.56 -12.45
N LEU A 6 58.01 22.48 -12.22
CA LEU A 6 56.76 22.38 -11.46
C LEU A 6 55.68 21.54 -12.18
N PHE A 7 55.01 20.66 -11.43
CA PHE A 7 53.74 20.04 -11.81
C PHE A 7 52.57 20.97 -11.46
N THR A 8 51.83 21.42 -12.47
CA THR A 8 50.53 22.09 -12.30
C THR A 8 49.42 21.07 -12.11
N VAL A 9 48.84 21.00 -10.91
CA VAL A 9 47.60 20.26 -10.62
C VAL A 9 46.41 21.17 -10.95
N ARG A 10 45.58 20.77 -11.91
CA ARG A 10 44.28 21.40 -12.18
C ARG A 10 43.24 20.91 -11.16
N ALA A 11 42.74 21.83 -10.34
CA ALA A 11 41.63 21.58 -9.42
C ALA A 11 40.31 21.47 -10.20
N LEU A 12 39.64 20.32 -10.11
CA LEU A 12 38.26 20.13 -10.54
C LEU A 12 37.33 20.60 -9.41
N THR A 13 36.62 21.70 -9.63
CA THR A 13 35.59 22.19 -8.70
C THR A 13 34.30 21.38 -8.93
N ALA A 14 33.98 20.46 -8.04
CA ALA A 14 32.70 19.77 -8.03
C ALA A 14 31.63 20.69 -7.42
N LEU A 15 30.69 21.15 -8.25
CA LEU A 15 29.53 21.91 -7.80
C LEU A 15 28.48 20.91 -7.28
N ALA A 16 28.48 20.65 -5.97
CA ALA A 16 27.45 19.84 -5.32
C ALA A 16 26.15 20.65 -5.22
N ILE A 17 25.09 20.19 -5.90
CA ILE A 17 23.74 20.74 -5.80
C ILE A 17 23.18 20.37 -4.43
N ILE A 18 23.15 21.33 -3.50
CA ILE A 18 22.54 21.17 -2.17
C ILE A 18 21.02 21.38 -2.31
N ALA A 19 20.27 20.35 -2.70
CA ALA A 19 18.81 20.37 -2.71
C ALA A 19 18.18 19.77 -1.43
N GLY A 20 18.97 19.53 -0.38
CA GLY A 20 18.55 18.77 0.82
C GLY A 20 18.23 19.59 2.07
N SER A 21 18.45 20.91 2.07
CA SER A 21 18.45 21.71 3.31
C SER A 21 17.06 22.05 3.85
N ALA A 22 16.03 22.15 2.99
CA ALA A 22 14.69 22.57 3.42
C ALA A 22 13.93 21.47 4.18
N ASN A 23 14.04 20.21 3.75
CA ASN A 23 13.32 19.09 4.35
C ASN A 23 13.84 18.72 5.75
N ALA A 24 15.12 18.94 6.04
CA ALA A 24 15.71 18.61 7.34
C ALA A 24 15.38 19.63 8.44
N ALA A 25 15.11 20.89 8.07
CA ALA A 25 14.73 21.95 9.01
C ALA A 25 13.27 21.82 9.45
N ASP A 26 12.36 21.45 8.53
CA ASP A 26 10.92 21.28 8.78
C ASP A 26 10.63 20.14 9.78
N GLN A 27 11.44 19.06 9.75
CA GLN A 27 11.28 17.94 10.68
C GLN A 27 11.62 18.25 12.15
N ARG A 28 12.45 19.27 12.41
CA ARG A 28 12.88 19.60 13.79
C ARG A 28 11.82 20.39 14.56
N SER A 29 11.01 21.18 13.87
CA SER A 29 10.00 22.06 14.46
C SER A 29 8.74 21.30 14.93
N GLY A 30 8.55 20.07 14.44
CA GLY A 30 7.29 19.33 14.61
C GLY A 30 6.18 19.77 13.65
N TRP A 31 6.46 20.71 12.74
CA TRP A 31 5.48 21.30 11.83
C TRP A 31 6.06 21.50 10.43
N TYR A 32 5.36 20.95 9.45
CA TYR A 32 5.55 21.28 8.05
C TYR A 32 4.80 22.55 7.64
N THR A 33 5.27 23.17 6.55
CA THR A 33 4.62 24.33 5.93
C THR A 33 4.08 24.09 4.52
N SER A 34 4.52 23.02 3.84
CA SER A 34 3.95 22.55 2.57
C SER A 34 3.13 21.28 2.78
N PHE A 35 1.91 21.28 2.25
CA PHE A 35 1.05 20.09 2.23
C PHE A 35 1.67 18.96 1.40
N GLU A 36 2.23 19.26 0.22
CA GLU A 36 2.80 18.22 -0.64
C GLU A 36 4.02 17.56 0.00
N THR A 37 4.92 18.34 0.59
CA THR A 37 6.10 17.81 1.29
C THR A 37 5.68 16.98 2.51
N ALA A 38 4.73 17.47 3.30
CA ALA A 38 4.20 16.73 4.44
C ALA A 38 3.54 15.41 4.00
N GLN A 39 2.78 15.42 2.90
CA GLN A 39 2.11 14.23 2.40
C GLN A 39 3.09 13.20 1.83
N ALA A 40 4.10 13.65 1.10
CA ALA A 40 5.15 12.76 0.61
C ALA A 40 5.87 12.06 1.79
N GLU A 41 6.17 12.80 2.85
CA GLU A 41 6.79 12.23 4.05
C GLU A 41 5.85 11.27 4.79
N ALA A 42 4.57 11.63 4.92
CA ALA A 42 3.55 10.78 5.54
C ALA A 42 3.41 9.44 4.82
N LYS A 43 3.46 9.44 3.48
CA LYS A 43 3.49 8.23 2.65
C LYS A 43 4.77 7.44 2.90
N ARG A 44 5.93 8.10 2.88
CA ARG A 44 7.24 7.46 3.08
C ARG A 44 7.37 6.79 4.45
N LEU A 45 6.85 7.44 5.49
CA LEU A 45 6.91 6.96 6.87
C LEU A 45 5.70 6.11 7.29
N ASN A 46 4.70 5.98 6.43
CA ASN A 46 3.41 5.34 6.73
C ASN A 46 2.80 5.86 8.04
N ARG A 47 2.63 7.19 8.13
CA ARG A 47 2.10 7.88 9.31
C ARG A 47 0.91 8.77 8.94
N PRO A 48 -0.10 8.91 9.80
CA PRO A 48 -1.21 9.80 9.52
C PRO A 48 -0.75 11.26 9.57
N MET A 49 -1.49 12.15 8.93
CA MET A 49 -1.21 13.58 8.93
C MET A 49 -2.20 14.35 9.79
N LEU A 50 -1.72 15.48 10.31
CA LEU A 50 -2.54 16.50 10.96
C LEU A 50 -2.44 17.79 10.17
N LEU A 51 -3.56 18.26 9.61
CA LEU A 51 -3.67 19.56 8.97
C LEU A 51 -4.26 20.53 9.98
N HIS A 52 -3.47 21.50 10.41
CA HIS A 52 -3.92 22.60 11.24
C HIS A 52 -4.27 23.81 10.37
N PHE A 53 -5.57 24.03 10.15
CA PHE A 53 -6.06 25.19 9.40
C PHE A 53 -6.16 26.41 10.29
N TYR A 54 -5.61 27.53 9.82
CA TYR A 54 -5.59 28.82 10.50
C TYR A 54 -5.69 29.99 9.51
N ALA A 55 -5.80 31.20 10.05
CA ALA A 55 -5.63 32.45 9.31
C ALA A 55 -4.90 33.47 10.18
N ASP A 56 -4.21 34.43 9.56
CA ASP A 56 -3.43 35.44 10.28
C ASP A 56 -4.33 36.37 11.11
N TRP A 57 -5.55 36.63 10.64
CA TRP A 57 -6.58 37.42 11.31
C TRP A 57 -7.33 36.66 12.43
N CYS A 58 -7.22 35.33 12.49
CA CYS A 58 -7.96 34.50 13.45
C CYS A 58 -7.42 34.61 14.89
N GLY A 59 -8.19 35.29 15.76
CA GLY A 59 -7.84 35.49 17.18
C GLY A 59 -7.64 34.17 17.96
N PRO A 60 -8.60 33.23 17.95
CA PRO A 60 -8.44 31.94 18.61
C PRO A 60 -7.25 31.12 18.10
N CYS A 61 -6.94 31.19 16.80
CA CYS A 61 -5.78 30.53 16.21
C CYS A 61 -4.47 31.06 16.80
N ARG A 62 -4.31 32.39 16.88
CA ARG A 62 -3.12 33.01 17.50
C ARG A 62 -2.98 32.64 18.98
N GLN A 63 -4.10 32.55 19.70
CA GLN A 63 -4.07 32.09 21.10
C GLN A 63 -3.62 30.63 21.21
N MET A 64 -4.11 29.75 20.34
CA MET A 64 -3.74 28.33 20.32
C MET A 64 -2.26 28.15 19.95
N GLU A 65 -1.77 28.91 18.97
CA GLU A 65 -0.35 28.95 18.59
C GLU A 65 0.53 29.25 19.82
N GLN A 66 0.26 30.36 20.51
CA GLN A 66 1.04 30.83 21.65
C GLN A 66 0.94 29.91 22.88
N LYS A 67 -0.26 29.42 23.19
CA LYS A 67 -0.51 28.69 24.45
C LYS A 67 -0.27 27.19 24.33
N VAL A 68 -0.40 26.62 23.13
CA VAL A 68 -0.53 25.17 22.92
C VAL A 68 0.47 24.64 21.90
N LEU A 69 0.45 25.14 20.65
CA LEU A 69 1.13 24.47 19.53
C LEU A 69 2.67 24.52 19.58
N HIS A 70 3.25 25.47 20.33
CA HIS A 70 4.69 25.55 20.58
C HIS A 70 5.16 24.83 21.84
N ARG A 71 4.25 24.25 22.63
CA ARG A 71 4.63 23.56 23.86
C ARG A 71 5.43 22.31 23.50
N GLU A 72 6.57 22.11 24.16
CA GLU A 72 7.44 20.96 23.86
C GLU A 72 6.70 19.62 24.05
N THR A 73 5.76 19.53 25.00
CA THR A 73 4.91 18.34 25.16
C THR A 73 4.03 18.07 23.93
N VAL A 74 3.52 19.11 23.27
CA VAL A 74 2.76 18.99 22.02
C VAL A 74 3.71 18.65 20.88
N LEU A 75 4.82 19.38 20.74
CA LEU A 75 5.79 19.14 19.66
C LEU A 75 6.39 17.74 19.71
N ALA A 76 6.70 17.23 20.90
CA ALA A 76 7.17 15.86 21.09
C ALA A 76 6.15 14.83 20.60
N GLU A 77 4.87 15.00 20.97
CA GLU A 77 3.79 14.13 20.51
C GLU A 77 3.59 14.21 18.98
N LEU A 78 3.66 15.41 18.40
CA LEU A 78 3.57 15.57 16.95
C LEU A 78 4.70 14.82 16.23
N ARG A 79 5.95 15.03 16.66
CA ARG A 79 7.12 14.37 16.06
C ARG A 79 7.02 12.85 16.05
N THR A 80 6.37 12.24 17.04
CA THR A 80 6.24 10.77 17.15
C THR A 80 4.98 10.20 16.48
N SER A 81 3.84 10.92 16.53
CA SER A 81 2.54 10.30 16.28
C SER A 81 1.94 10.66 14.92
N VAL A 82 2.21 11.85 14.37
CA VAL A 82 1.64 12.33 13.09
C VAL A 82 2.66 13.11 12.24
N ILE A 83 2.40 13.26 10.94
CA ILE A 83 3.07 14.31 10.15
C ILE A 83 2.18 15.55 10.17
N ALA A 84 2.56 16.55 10.96
CA ALA A 84 1.75 17.75 11.17
C ALA A 84 2.12 18.87 10.20
N VAL A 85 1.14 19.57 9.65
CA VAL A 85 1.32 20.68 8.70
C VAL A 85 0.38 21.84 9.06
N LYS A 86 0.88 23.07 9.01
CA LYS A 86 0.07 24.27 9.18
C LYS A 86 -0.38 24.81 7.83
N ILE A 87 -1.68 25.04 7.69
CA ILE A 87 -2.29 25.52 6.44
C ILE A 87 -3.01 26.84 6.70
N ASN A 88 -2.54 27.90 6.04
CA ASN A 88 -3.24 29.19 6.05
C ASN A 88 -4.35 29.16 5.00
N VAL A 89 -5.61 29.35 5.40
CA VAL A 89 -6.77 29.23 4.50
C VAL A 89 -6.81 30.31 3.42
N ASP A 90 -6.24 31.50 3.67
CA ASP A 90 -6.19 32.58 2.69
C ASP A 90 -5.19 32.24 1.56
N ARG A 91 -4.15 31.46 1.88
CA ARG A 91 -3.11 31.04 0.91
C ARG A 91 -3.43 29.73 0.22
N ALA A 92 -4.25 28.88 0.84
CA ALA A 92 -4.61 27.56 0.33
C ALA A 92 -6.14 27.32 0.32
N PRO A 93 -6.94 28.19 -0.33
CA PRO A 93 -8.41 28.12 -0.28
C PRO A 93 -8.97 26.83 -0.89
N ALA A 94 -8.34 26.30 -1.94
CA ALA A 94 -8.77 25.04 -2.55
C ALA A 94 -8.58 23.84 -1.59
N LEU A 95 -7.50 23.83 -0.81
CA LEU A 95 -7.24 22.77 0.17
C LEU A 95 -8.19 22.89 1.36
N ALA A 96 -8.49 24.11 1.82
CA ALA A 96 -9.49 24.37 2.85
C ALA A 96 -10.88 23.89 2.40
N ALA A 97 -11.28 24.19 1.15
CA ALA A 97 -12.54 23.72 0.57
C ALA A 97 -12.59 22.18 0.47
N ARG A 98 -11.51 21.53 0.04
CA ARG A 98 -11.41 20.05 -0.06
C ARG A 98 -11.75 19.36 1.26
N TYR A 99 -11.36 19.95 2.37
CA TYR A 99 -11.60 19.40 3.72
C TYR A 99 -12.77 20.05 4.45
N ASN A 100 -13.62 20.80 3.74
CA ASN A 100 -14.81 21.48 4.27
C ASN A 100 -14.50 22.35 5.50
N VAL A 101 -13.43 23.15 5.42
CA VAL A 101 -13.06 24.07 6.50
C VAL A 101 -13.99 25.28 6.49
N ASP A 102 -14.89 25.33 7.47
CA ASP A 102 -15.92 26.37 7.62
C ASP A 102 -15.71 27.28 8.84
N SER A 103 -14.75 26.92 9.71
CA SER A 103 -14.49 27.59 10.98
C SER A 103 -13.03 27.41 11.38
N LEU A 104 -12.49 28.33 12.18
CA LEU A 104 -11.08 28.37 12.55
C LEU A 104 -10.86 28.57 14.06
N PRO A 105 -9.82 27.95 14.65
CA PRO A 105 -8.94 26.95 14.05
C PRO A 105 -9.67 25.63 13.80
N MET A 106 -9.20 24.84 12.86
CA MET A 106 -9.74 23.50 12.58
C MET A 106 -8.61 22.53 12.28
N ASP A 107 -8.62 21.40 12.97
CA ASP A 107 -7.70 20.31 12.75
C ASP A 107 -8.38 19.20 11.97
N VAL A 108 -7.76 18.77 10.89
CA VAL A 108 -8.21 17.62 10.10
C VAL A 108 -7.11 16.57 10.12
N TYR A 109 -7.43 15.41 10.69
CA TYR A 109 -6.54 14.26 10.72
C TYR A 109 -6.84 13.40 9.50
N ILE A 110 -5.83 13.08 8.71
CA ILE A 110 -5.99 12.34 7.47
C ILE A 110 -5.00 11.19 7.35
N GLU A 111 -5.34 10.26 6.49
CA GLU A 111 -4.41 9.26 5.98
C GLU A 111 -3.42 9.87 4.97
N PRO A 112 -2.27 9.21 4.72
CA PRO A 112 -1.32 9.65 3.69
C PRO A 112 -1.92 9.81 2.29
N ASP A 113 -2.99 9.08 1.97
CA ASP A 113 -3.70 9.15 0.69
C ASP A 113 -4.71 10.31 0.61
N GLY A 114 -4.95 11.03 1.71
CA GLY A 114 -5.85 12.17 1.76
C GLY A 114 -7.22 11.90 2.38
N ARG A 115 -7.56 10.65 2.75
CA ARG A 115 -8.84 10.32 3.39
C ARG A 115 -8.91 10.83 4.82
N SER A 116 -10.05 11.42 5.20
CA SER A 116 -10.25 11.96 6.55
C SER A 116 -10.46 10.84 7.58
N LEU A 117 -9.74 10.93 8.70
CA LEU A 117 -9.83 10.04 9.85
C LEU A 117 -10.71 10.64 10.95
N MET A 118 -10.48 11.92 11.24
CA MET A 118 -11.14 12.65 12.31
C MET A 118 -11.02 14.14 12.03
N VAL A 119 -12.02 14.89 12.45
CA VAL A 119 -12.01 16.35 12.42
C VAL A 119 -12.19 16.84 13.84
N ALA A 120 -11.54 17.94 14.17
CA ALA A 120 -11.79 18.63 15.40
C ALA A 120 -11.75 20.14 15.18
N THR A 121 -12.77 20.83 15.67
CA THR A 121 -13.00 22.26 15.42
C THR A 121 -12.72 23.08 16.67
N GLY A 122 -12.30 24.33 16.47
CA GLY A 122 -12.11 25.30 17.54
C GLY A 122 -10.83 25.13 18.36
N TYR A 123 -10.64 26.05 19.29
CA TYR A 123 -9.52 26.05 20.23
C TYR A 123 -9.56 24.82 21.13
N ARG A 124 -8.39 24.25 21.45
CA ARG A 124 -8.20 23.19 22.43
C ARG A 124 -6.98 23.46 23.28
N ASP A 125 -7.01 23.04 24.54
CA ASP A 125 -5.82 23.09 25.39
C ASP A 125 -4.82 21.96 25.03
N SER A 126 -3.64 21.99 25.66
CA SER A 126 -2.57 21.02 25.38
C SER A 126 -2.97 19.56 25.64
N GLY A 127 -3.76 19.29 26.69
CA GLY A 127 -4.18 17.94 27.03
C GLY A 127 -5.18 17.39 26.01
N GLU A 128 -6.16 18.21 25.64
CA GLU A 128 -7.13 17.90 24.59
C GLU A 128 -6.45 17.70 23.23
N TYR A 129 -5.49 18.56 22.90
CA TYR A 129 -4.75 18.50 21.64
C TYR A 129 -3.92 17.23 21.51
N ILE A 130 -3.12 16.91 22.53
CA ILE A 130 -2.33 15.66 22.60
C ILE A 130 -3.24 14.45 22.52
N SER A 131 -4.37 14.47 23.24
CA SER A 131 -5.34 13.38 23.19
C SER A 131 -5.95 13.21 21.78
N GLY A 132 -6.22 14.31 21.07
CA GLY A 132 -6.66 14.27 19.67
C GLY A 132 -5.62 13.64 18.74
N VAL A 133 -4.37 14.05 18.87
CA VAL A 133 -3.24 13.48 18.10
C VAL A 133 -3.11 11.97 18.34
N ARG A 134 -3.14 11.53 19.60
CA ARG A 134 -3.06 10.10 19.96
C ARG A 134 -4.24 9.31 19.40
N ARG A 135 -5.46 9.81 19.53
CA ARG A 135 -6.65 9.15 18.97
C ARG A 135 -6.54 8.97 17.45
N ALA A 136 -6.06 9.99 16.74
CA ALA A 136 -5.84 9.88 15.30
C ALA A 136 -4.75 8.84 14.95
N ALA A 137 -3.64 8.83 15.69
CA ALA A 137 -2.57 7.86 15.50
C ALA A 137 -3.04 6.42 15.77
N THR A 138 -3.77 6.19 16.87
CA THR A 138 -4.39 4.89 17.19
C THR A 138 -5.39 4.50 16.11
N ARG A 139 -6.32 5.38 15.74
CA ARG A 139 -7.32 5.09 14.69
C ARG A 139 -6.66 4.72 13.36
N TYR A 140 -5.61 5.43 12.98
CA TYR A 140 -4.85 5.09 11.79
C TYR A 140 -4.11 3.76 11.93
N SER A 141 -3.46 3.51 13.06
CA SER A 141 -2.81 2.21 13.34
C SER A 141 -3.81 1.06 13.27
N ASP A 142 -5.01 1.23 13.82
CA ASP A 142 -6.08 0.25 13.77
C ASP A 142 -6.54 0.05 12.33
N LEU A 143 -6.78 1.13 11.57
CA LEU A 143 -7.14 1.03 10.15
C LEU A 143 -6.03 0.38 9.31
N VAL A 144 -4.77 0.69 9.60
CA VAL A 144 -3.62 0.04 8.94
C VAL A 144 -3.55 -1.42 9.35
N ALA A 145 -3.82 -1.78 10.60
CA ALA A 145 -3.82 -3.16 11.08
C ALA A 145 -5.02 -3.96 10.54
N GLU A 146 -6.18 -3.35 10.39
CA GLU A 146 -7.38 -3.91 9.74
C GLU A 146 -7.15 -4.08 8.22
N ARG A 147 -6.40 -3.16 7.59
CA ARG A 147 -6.08 -3.21 6.16
C ARG A 147 -4.81 -4.00 5.87
N SER A 148 -3.98 -4.24 6.86
CA SER A 148 -2.88 -5.17 6.77
C SER A 148 -3.45 -6.55 7.08
N PRO A 149 -2.98 -7.60 6.41
CA PRO A 149 -3.10 -8.95 6.98
C PRO A 149 -2.65 -8.91 8.45
N PRO A 150 -3.23 -9.71 9.36
CA PRO A 150 -2.62 -9.94 10.66
C PRO A 150 -1.14 -10.28 10.44
N LYS A 151 -0.24 -9.67 11.23
CA LYS A 151 1.19 -10.00 11.20
C LYS A 151 1.33 -11.52 11.26
N ALA A 152 1.90 -12.12 10.22
CA ALA A 152 2.61 -13.38 10.31
C ALA A 152 3.65 -13.20 11.43
N SER A 153 3.30 -13.66 12.63
CA SER A 153 4.10 -13.57 13.84
C SER A 153 5.44 -14.25 13.58
N ASP A 154 6.52 -13.48 13.65
CA ASP A 154 7.90 -13.89 13.91
C ASP A 154 8.39 -15.17 13.21
N ALA A 155 8.36 -15.17 11.89
CA ALA A 155 9.37 -15.84 11.07
C ALA A 155 9.27 -15.29 9.65
N LYS A 156 10.32 -14.62 9.16
CA LYS A 156 10.55 -14.48 7.72
C LYS A 156 10.65 -15.90 7.17
N PRO A 157 9.70 -16.41 6.35
CA PRO A 157 10.08 -17.48 5.46
C PRO A 157 10.97 -16.79 4.44
N GLU A 158 12.26 -17.08 4.46
CA GLU A 158 13.00 -17.03 3.21
C GLU A 158 12.28 -17.98 2.26
N ILE A 159 11.42 -17.42 1.43
CA ILE A 159 10.91 -18.10 0.25
C ILE A 159 12.16 -18.30 -0.60
N PRO A 160 12.70 -19.51 -0.73
CA PRO A 160 13.87 -19.75 -1.56
C PRO A 160 13.52 -19.30 -2.97
N GLU A 161 14.48 -18.73 -3.72
CA GLU A 161 14.29 -18.38 -5.13
C GLU A 161 13.74 -19.56 -5.95
N THR A 162 13.94 -20.79 -5.48
CA THR A 162 13.36 -22.03 -6.01
C THR A 162 11.82 -22.11 -5.99
N MET A 163 11.11 -21.24 -5.26
CA MET A 163 9.64 -21.15 -5.30
C MET A 163 9.12 -20.04 -6.24
N LEU A 164 10.01 -19.26 -6.87
CA LEU A 164 9.64 -18.23 -7.86
C LEU A 164 9.28 -18.83 -9.22
N VAL A 165 9.64 -20.08 -9.46
CA VAL A 165 9.34 -20.83 -10.67
C VAL A 165 8.67 -22.10 -10.18
N GLY A 166 7.36 -22.26 -10.42
CA GLY A 166 6.79 -23.60 -10.37
C GLY A 166 7.62 -24.44 -11.31
N ASP A 167 8.16 -25.57 -10.84
CA ASP A 167 8.80 -26.56 -11.68
C ASP A 167 8.00 -26.70 -12.98
N GLU A 168 8.54 -26.24 -14.11
CA GLU A 168 7.82 -26.11 -15.38
C GLU A 168 7.25 -27.47 -15.85
N GLN A 169 7.77 -28.57 -15.31
CA GLN A 169 7.28 -29.93 -15.56
C GLN A 169 6.18 -30.42 -14.59
N SER A 170 5.84 -29.65 -13.56
CA SER A 170 4.83 -30.05 -12.58
C SER A 170 3.42 -29.64 -13.03
N PRO A 171 2.47 -30.58 -13.14
CA PRO A 171 1.10 -30.26 -13.56
C PRO A 171 0.44 -29.29 -12.58
N MET A 172 -0.39 -28.41 -13.13
CA MET A 172 -1.08 -27.38 -12.37
C MET A 172 -1.88 -27.95 -11.21
N MET A 173 -2.02 -27.15 -10.16
CA MET A 173 -2.67 -27.58 -8.93
C MET A 173 -2.08 -28.89 -8.39
N ARG A 174 -0.78 -29.15 -8.61
CA ARG A 174 -0.10 -30.40 -8.24
C ARG A 174 -0.79 -31.65 -8.81
N GLY A 175 -1.45 -31.53 -9.97
CA GLY A 175 -2.22 -32.59 -10.62
C GLY A 175 -3.55 -32.94 -9.95
N TYR A 176 -4.12 -32.06 -9.12
CA TYR A 176 -5.50 -32.23 -8.66
C TYR A 176 -6.49 -31.76 -9.73
N CYS A 177 -7.60 -32.48 -9.85
CA CYS A 177 -8.63 -32.21 -10.83
C CYS A 177 -9.44 -30.95 -10.46
N PRO A 178 -9.40 -29.87 -11.27
CA PRO A 178 -10.16 -28.66 -11.00
C PRO A 178 -11.68 -28.88 -11.13
N VAL A 179 -12.12 -29.79 -12.01
CA VAL A 179 -13.56 -30.04 -12.23
C VAL A 179 -14.20 -30.72 -11.02
N THR A 180 -13.57 -31.73 -10.44
CA THR A 180 -14.10 -32.40 -9.24
C THR A 180 -13.98 -31.50 -8.02
N LEU A 181 -12.94 -30.66 -7.95
CA LEU A 181 -12.84 -29.63 -6.93
C LEU A 181 -13.97 -28.61 -7.04
N TRP A 182 -14.34 -28.19 -8.25
CA TRP A 182 -15.42 -27.23 -8.46
C TRP A 182 -16.79 -27.87 -8.17
N LYS A 183 -17.08 -29.05 -8.75
CA LYS A 183 -18.39 -29.73 -8.62
C LYS A 183 -18.63 -30.29 -7.22
N ASN A 184 -17.63 -30.93 -6.64
CA ASN A 184 -17.79 -31.76 -5.44
C ASN A 184 -17.05 -31.20 -4.22
N ARG A 185 -16.33 -30.08 -4.37
CA ARG A 185 -15.47 -29.49 -3.33
C ARG A 185 -14.45 -30.49 -2.77
N LYS A 186 -14.02 -31.44 -3.60
CA LYS A 186 -13.13 -32.54 -3.23
C LYS A 186 -11.81 -32.46 -3.98
N TRP A 187 -10.71 -32.56 -3.24
CA TRP A 187 -9.36 -32.68 -3.80
C TRP A 187 -9.13 -34.11 -4.28
N GLU A 188 -9.45 -34.36 -5.53
CA GLU A 188 -9.24 -35.66 -6.19
C GLU A 188 -8.09 -35.56 -7.20
N LYS A 189 -7.19 -36.54 -7.20
CA LYS A 189 -6.05 -36.55 -8.12
C LYS A 189 -6.53 -36.82 -9.54
N GLY A 190 -6.04 -36.01 -10.47
CA GLY A 190 -6.19 -36.28 -11.89
C GLY A 190 -5.21 -37.35 -12.37
N SER A 191 -5.47 -37.83 -13.57
CA SER A 191 -4.62 -38.78 -14.29
C SER A 191 -3.91 -38.07 -15.44
N SER A 192 -2.66 -38.46 -15.73
CA SER A 192 -1.95 -38.00 -16.93
C SER A 192 -2.65 -38.42 -18.23
N GLN A 193 -3.47 -39.47 -18.18
CA GLN A 193 -4.30 -39.92 -19.31
C GLN A 193 -5.41 -38.92 -19.67
N PHE A 194 -5.84 -38.09 -18.72
CA PHE A 194 -6.88 -37.08 -18.90
C PHE A 194 -6.28 -35.69 -18.68
N SER A 195 -5.25 -35.36 -19.46
CA SER A 195 -4.56 -34.07 -19.37
C SER A 195 -5.04 -33.10 -20.43
N TYR A 196 -5.04 -31.81 -20.08
CA TYR A 196 -5.41 -30.72 -20.98
C TYR A 196 -4.52 -29.50 -20.74
N GLU A 197 -4.04 -28.88 -21.81
CA GLU A 197 -3.20 -27.68 -21.73
C GLU A 197 -4.06 -26.43 -21.90
N TYR A 198 -4.02 -25.53 -20.91
CA TYR A 198 -4.76 -24.28 -20.93
C TYR A 198 -3.87 -23.13 -20.45
N ARG A 199 -3.74 -22.08 -21.28
CA ARG A 199 -2.88 -20.90 -21.02
C ARG A 199 -1.42 -21.26 -20.65
N GLY A 200 -0.86 -22.24 -21.36
CA GLY A 200 0.52 -22.72 -21.16
C GLY A 200 0.72 -23.56 -19.89
N GLN A 201 -0.36 -24.07 -19.31
CA GLN A 201 -0.33 -24.88 -18.10
C GLN A 201 -1.07 -26.20 -18.30
N THR A 202 -0.49 -27.29 -17.81
CA THR A 202 -1.07 -28.64 -17.91
C THR A 202 -1.97 -28.94 -16.71
N PHE A 203 -3.25 -29.13 -16.96
CA PHE A 203 -4.22 -29.61 -15.96
C PHE A 203 -4.47 -31.11 -16.13
N MET A 204 -4.76 -31.79 -15.02
CA MET A 204 -5.06 -33.24 -15.02
C MET A 204 -6.46 -33.47 -14.46
N MET A 205 -7.26 -34.27 -15.14
CA MET A 205 -8.65 -34.58 -14.78
C MET A 205 -8.77 -35.97 -14.18
N ALA A 206 -9.76 -36.14 -13.29
CA ALA A 206 -9.98 -37.40 -12.59
C ALA A 206 -10.64 -38.48 -13.48
N SER A 207 -11.33 -38.07 -14.55
CA SER A 207 -12.05 -38.94 -15.47
C SER A 207 -12.19 -38.30 -16.86
N ALA A 208 -12.60 -39.10 -17.85
CA ALA A 208 -12.96 -38.60 -19.19
C ALA A 208 -14.10 -37.58 -19.16
N GLU A 209 -15.13 -37.79 -18.33
CA GLU A 209 -16.23 -36.83 -18.15
C GLU A 209 -15.77 -35.50 -17.54
N ALA A 210 -14.77 -35.55 -16.65
CA ALA A 210 -14.16 -34.35 -16.10
C ALA A 210 -13.29 -33.63 -17.15
N LEU A 211 -12.66 -34.36 -18.06
CA LEU A 211 -11.94 -33.80 -19.21
C LEU A 211 -12.89 -33.06 -20.16
N GLU A 212 -13.95 -33.72 -20.61
CA GLU A 212 -14.96 -33.12 -21.49
C GLU A 212 -15.53 -31.84 -20.87
N ALA A 213 -15.93 -31.88 -19.59
CA ALA A 213 -16.41 -30.69 -18.89
C ALA A 213 -15.36 -29.56 -18.82
N PHE A 214 -14.08 -29.90 -18.60
CA PHE A 214 -13.02 -28.90 -18.57
C PHE A 214 -12.79 -28.26 -19.95
N GLU A 215 -12.81 -29.07 -21.02
CA GLU A 215 -12.63 -28.63 -22.40
C GLU A 215 -13.73 -27.65 -22.85
N GLU A 216 -14.97 -27.88 -22.44
CA GLU A 216 -16.09 -26.99 -22.77
C GLU A 216 -15.93 -25.58 -22.17
N ASN A 217 -15.40 -25.47 -20.95
CA ASN A 217 -15.22 -24.18 -20.29
C ASN A 217 -14.04 -24.17 -19.30
N PRO A 218 -12.79 -24.11 -19.79
CA PRO A 218 -11.61 -24.20 -18.92
C PRO A 218 -11.56 -23.07 -17.90
N GLY A 219 -11.98 -21.86 -18.29
CA GLY A 219 -11.98 -20.67 -17.44
C GLY A 219 -12.90 -20.78 -16.21
N ARG A 220 -13.92 -21.64 -16.25
CA ARG A 220 -14.80 -21.90 -15.10
C ARG A 220 -14.12 -22.72 -14.00
N TYR A 221 -13.19 -23.57 -14.38
CA TYR A 221 -12.58 -24.56 -13.49
C TYR A 221 -11.15 -24.21 -13.12
N ALA A 222 -10.41 -23.57 -14.03
CA ALA A 222 -9.04 -23.15 -13.80
C ALA A 222 -8.98 -22.10 -12.68
N PRO A 223 -7.94 -22.12 -11.83
CA PRO A 223 -7.71 -21.05 -10.86
C PRO A 223 -7.56 -19.69 -11.53
N GLN A 224 -8.11 -18.66 -10.88
CA GLN A 224 -7.89 -17.27 -11.25
C GLN A 224 -6.42 -16.87 -11.02
N TYR A 225 -6.01 -15.77 -11.67
CA TYR A 225 -4.62 -15.30 -11.65
C TYR A 225 -3.60 -16.36 -12.08
N LEU A 226 -4.01 -17.31 -12.94
CA LEU A 226 -3.16 -18.43 -13.36
C LEU A 226 -2.65 -19.26 -12.16
N GLY A 227 -3.42 -19.32 -11.08
CA GLY A 227 -3.04 -19.98 -9.84
C GLY A 227 -2.08 -19.19 -8.96
N CYS A 228 -1.70 -17.96 -9.34
CA CYS A 228 -0.93 -17.07 -8.50
C CYS A 228 -1.77 -16.54 -7.35
N ASP A 229 -1.10 -16.28 -6.23
CA ASP A 229 -1.73 -15.70 -5.06
C ASP A 229 -2.07 -14.22 -5.29
N PRO A 230 -3.36 -13.84 -5.32
CA PRO A 230 -3.77 -12.47 -5.62
C PRO A 230 -3.33 -11.47 -4.54
N VAL A 231 -3.10 -11.92 -3.31
CA VAL A 231 -2.59 -11.07 -2.22
C VAL A 231 -1.12 -10.73 -2.47
N VAL A 232 -0.32 -11.71 -2.88
CA VAL A 232 1.10 -11.48 -3.21
C VAL A 232 1.25 -10.59 -4.43
N VAL A 233 0.46 -10.87 -5.48
CA VAL A 233 0.41 -10.04 -6.70
C VAL A 233 0.05 -8.61 -6.32
N TYR A 234 -1.01 -8.39 -5.54
CA TYR A 234 -1.44 -7.06 -5.13
C TYR A 234 -0.41 -6.31 -4.27
N GLN A 235 0.30 -7.00 -3.39
CA GLN A 235 1.21 -6.37 -2.43
C GLN A 235 2.60 -6.08 -2.98
N SER A 236 3.07 -6.88 -3.94
CA SER A 236 4.48 -6.89 -4.34
C SER A 236 4.71 -6.92 -5.86
N ASP A 237 3.63 -6.93 -6.66
CA ASP A 237 3.67 -7.12 -8.11
C ASP A 237 4.41 -8.41 -8.56
N ARG A 238 4.60 -9.36 -7.64
CA ARG A 238 5.23 -10.66 -7.92
C ARG A 238 4.17 -11.72 -8.20
N ALA A 239 4.35 -12.44 -9.29
CA ALA A 239 3.57 -13.64 -9.60
C ALA A 239 4.16 -14.83 -8.85
N VAL A 240 3.55 -15.20 -7.71
CA VAL A 240 3.95 -16.38 -6.93
C VAL A 240 2.80 -17.37 -6.90
N LEU A 241 3.08 -18.62 -7.28
CA LEU A 241 2.07 -19.68 -7.33
C LEU A 241 1.52 -20.01 -5.94
N GLY A 242 0.20 -20.01 -5.83
CA GLY A 242 -0.52 -20.46 -4.66
C GLY A 242 -0.47 -21.98 -4.50
N SER A 243 -0.71 -22.43 -3.27
CA SER A 243 -0.72 -23.83 -2.89
C SER A 243 -2.14 -24.39 -2.87
N THR A 244 -2.31 -25.62 -3.32
CA THR A 244 -3.58 -26.36 -3.17
C THR A 244 -3.95 -26.62 -1.70
N LYS A 245 -3.01 -26.45 -0.76
CA LYS A 245 -3.32 -26.48 0.69
C LYS A 245 -4.17 -25.28 1.12
N PHE A 246 -4.01 -24.14 0.45
CA PHE A 246 -4.66 -22.89 0.80
C PHE A 246 -5.49 -22.42 -0.40
N GLY A 247 -6.54 -23.18 -0.74
CA GLY A 247 -7.53 -22.77 -1.74
C GLY A 247 -8.74 -22.08 -1.09
N ALA A 248 -9.36 -21.15 -1.81
CA ALA A 248 -10.70 -20.63 -1.49
C ALA A 248 -11.51 -20.37 -2.76
N PHE A 249 -12.83 -20.48 -2.65
CA PHE A 249 -13.75 -20.04 -3.70
C PHE A 249 -14.35 -18.69 -3.34
N TYR A 250 -14.43 -17.80 -4.33
CA TYR A 250 -15.12 -16.51 -4.24
C TYR A 250 -15.76 -16.22 -5.60
N ASP A 251 -17.04 -15.84 -5.61
CA ASP A 251 -17.83 -15.65 -6.82
C ASP A 251 -17.74 -16.84 -7.81
N ASP A 252 -17.86 -18.06 -7.29
CA ASP A 252 -17.70 -19.33 -8.01
C ASP A 252 -16.35 -19.56 -8.70
N GLN A 253 -15.38 -18.68 -8.48
CA GLN A 253 -14.02 -18.78 -8.99
C GLN A 253 -13.06 -19.33 -7.94
N LEU A 254 -12.10 -20.15 -8.37
CA LEU A 254 -11.08 -20.73 -7.51
C LEU A 254 -9.86 -19.80 -7.41
N TYR A 255 -9.44 -19.51 -6.18
CA TYR A 255 -8.20 -18.79 -5.87
C TYR A 255 -7.27 -19.67 -5.03
N LEU A 256 -5.98 -19.58 -5.30
CA LEU A 256 -4.93 -20.30 -4.56
C LEU A 256 -4.03 -19.31 -3.84
N PHE A 257 -3.57 -19.67 -2.65
CA PHE A 257 -2.76 -18.80 -1.80
C PHE A 257 -1.46 -19.48 -1.38
N VAL A 258 -0.38 -18.72 -1.24
CA VAL A 258 0.92 -19.22 -0.78
C VAL A 258 0.84 -19.63 0.70
N THR A 259 0.07 -18.89 1.49
CA THR A 259 -0.10 -19.10 2.94
C THR A 259 -1.57 -19.09 3.34
N ASP A 260 -1.89 -19.63 4.52
CA ASP A 260 -3.24 -19.50 5.08
C ASP A 260 -3.58 -18.04 5.40
N ASP A 261 -2.62 -17.25 5.87
CA ASP A 261 -2.82 -15.84 6.18
C ASP A 261 -3.25 -15.01 4.96
N ASN A 262 -2.65 -15.28 3.79
CA ASN A 262 -3.06 -14.66 2.54
C ASN A 262 -4.50 -15.06 2.18
N ARG A 263 -4.86 -16.34 2.35
CA ARG A 263 -6.23 -16.81 2.15
C ARG A 263 -7.23 -16.11 3.09
N GLN A 264 -6.87 -15.93 4.36
CA GLN A 264 -7.74 -15.24 5.32
C GLN A 264 -7.88 -13.75 5.00
N SER A 265 -6.78 -13.11 4.59
CA SER A 265 -6.78 -11.71 4.14
C SER A 265 -7.65 -11.52 2.91
N PHE A 266 -7.55 -12.44 1.95
CA PHE A 266 -8.44 -12.43 0.80
C PHE A 266 -9.90 -12.62 1.21
N LYS A 267 -10.22 -13.55 2.11
CA LYS A 267 -11.59 -13.79 2.57
C LYS A 267 -12.21 -12.59 3.29
N SER A 268 -11.42 -11.77 3.99
CA SER A 268 -11.95 -10.61 4.73
C SER A 268 -12.35 -9.45 3.81
N ASP A 269 -11.65 -9.26 2.69
CA ASP A 269 -11.95 -8.23 1.70
C ASP A 269 -11.54 -8.67 0.27
N PRO A 270 -12.29 -9.60 -0.36
CA PRO A 270 -11.91 -10.17 -1.66
C PRO A 270 -11.83 -9.12 -2.77
N ASP A 271 -12.78 -8.18 -2.76
CA ASP A 271 -12.92 -7.09 -3.73
C ASP A 271 -11.65 -6.26 -3.86
N ARG A 272 -10.92 -6.06 -2.75
CA ARG A 272 -9.66 -5.32 -2.74
C ARG A 272 -8.55 -5.95 -3.56
N TYR A 273 -8.50 -7.27 -3.62
CA TYR A 273 -7.44 -8.01 -4.32
C TYR A 273 -7.80 -8.31 -5.77
N ILE A 274 -9.09 -8.31 -6.09
CA ILE A 274 -9.58 -8.67 -7.43
C ILE A 274 -9.95 -7.47 -8.30
N ARG A 275 -10.26 -6.30 -7.71
CA ARG A 275 -10.66 -5.13 -8.50
C ARG A 275 -9.47 -4.51 -9.23
N THR A 276 -9.60 -4.47 -10.55
CA THR A 276 -8.68 -3.80 -11.47
C THR A 276 -8.46 -2.34 -11.08
N ARG A 277 -7.24 -1.97 -10.68
CA ARG A 277 -6.78 -0.58 -10.73
C ARG A 277 -6.46 -0.28 -12.19
N VAL A 278 -7.35 0.43 -12.89
CA VAL A 278 -7.21 1.01 -14.24
C VAL A 278 -6.03 0.46 -15.05
N VAL A 279 -6.31 -0.52 -15.92
CA VAL A 279 -5.39 -0.92 -16.99
C VAL A 279 -5.48 0.17 -18.04
N LEU A 280 -4.41 0.94 -18.23
CA LEU A 280 -4.23 1.72 -19.46
C LEU A 280 -4.27 0.73 -20.63
N ASN A 281 -5.17 0.96 -21.57
CA ASN A 281 -5.20 0.18 -22.81
C ASN A 281 -3.85 0.39 -23.51
N LEU A 282 -3.18 -0.71 -23.87
CA LEU A 282 -1.91 -0.63 -24.61
C LEU A 282 -2.09 0.15 -25.93
N ASP A 283 -3.29 0.06 -26.52
CA ASP A 283 -3.70 0.78 -27.73
C ASP A 283 -3.75 2.31 -27.58
N GLU A 284 -3.81 2.83 -26.34
CA GLU A 284 -3.79 4.27 -26.07
C GLU A 284 -2.37 4.82 -25.92
N VAL A 285 -1.38 3.98 -25.65
CA VAL A 285 0.03 4.39 -25.52
C VAL A 285 0.69 4.55 -26.91
N GLU A 286 0.29 3.75 -27.91
CA GLU A 286 0.88 3.82 -29.25
C GLU A 286 0.43 5.04 -30.08
N ARG A 287 -0.66 5.74 -29.69
CA ARG A 287 -1.10 6.95 -30.42
C ARG A 287 -0.35 8.22 -30.03
N VAL A 288 0.48 8.20 -28.98
CA VAL A 288 1.24 9.38 -28.52
C VAL A 288 2.65 9.43 -29.14
N VAL A 289 3.04 8.42 -29.93
CA VAL A 289 4.33 8.37 -30.62
C VAL A 289 4.13 8.18 -32.13
N ARG A 290 3.44 9.13 -32.79
CA ARG A 290 3.60 9.45 -34.22
C ARG A 290 3.27 10.91 -34.48
#